data_AF-A8STF2-F1
#
_entry.id   AF-A8STF2-F1
#
_cell.length_a   1.000
_cell.length_b   1.000
_cell.length_c   1.000
_cell.angle_alpha   90.00
_cell.angle_beta   90.00
_cell.angle_gamma   90.00
#
_symmetry.space_group_name_H-M   'P 1'
#
loop_
_entity.id
_entity.type
_entity.pdbx_description
1 polymer ?
#
loop_
_entity_poly.entity_id
_entity_poly.type
_entity_poly.pdbx_seq_one_letter_code
_entity_poly.pdbx_strand_id
1 'polypeptide(L)' 'DMAISLLDNEPTLNAELAHLNGQHKERGIPSNYYDVFIRALHAVVPAALGRCFDHPAWDACSDVIIAGIRQ' A
#
# COMPACT_ATOMS: atom_id res chain seq x y z
N ASP A 1 5.92 -0.85 6.13
CA ASP A 1 5.81 -1.19 7.55
C ASP A 1 4.82 -0.26 8.23
N MET A 2 5.17 1.00 8.49
CA MET A 2 4.31 1.97 9.20
C MET A 2 2.85 2.03 8.70
N ALA A 3 2.61 2.19 7.40
CA ALA A 3 1.24 2.25 6.85
C ALA A 3 0.43 0.96 7.10
N ILE A 4 1.07 -0.22 7.18
CA ILE A 4 0.41 -1.49 7.50
C ILE A 4 0.10 -1.54 9.00
N SER A 5 1.06 -1.14 9.84
CA SER A 5 0.93 -1.11 11.30
C SER A 5 -0.10 -0.10 11.83
N LEU A 6 -0.58 0.81 10.97
CA LEU A 6 -1.57 1.83 11.30
C LEU A 6 -2.97 1.52 10.72
N LEU A 7 -3.17 0.38 10.06
CA LEU A 7 -4.46 0.01 9.44
C LEU A 7 -5.64 -0.03 10.43
N ASP A 8 -5.35 -0.17 11.72
CA ASP A 8 -6.32 -0.17 12.83
C ASP A 8 -6.52 1.23 13.47
N ASN A 9 -5.77 2.25 13.03
CA ASN A 9 -5.84 3.63 13.52
C ASN A 9 -5.97 4.61 12.35
N GLU A 10 -7.21 4.73 11.86
CA GLU A 10 -7.54 5.52 10.67
C GLU A 10 -7.04 6.99 10.74
N PRO A 11 -7.18 7.75 11.85
CA PRO A 11 -6.64 9.10 11.93
C PRO A 11 -5.13 9.18 11.69
N THR A 12 -4.37 8.23 12.25
CA THR A 12 -2.90 8.22 12.13
C THR A 12 -2.48 7.73 10.76
N LEU A 13 -3.18 6.72 10.22
CA LEU A 13 -2.96 6.24 8.85
C LEU A 13 -3.18 7.35 7.84
N ASN A 14 -4.27 8.10 7.94
CA ASN A 14 -4.58 9.19 7.01
C ASN A 14 -3.53 10.30 7.04
N ALA A 15 -2.99 10.62 8.21
CA ALA A 15 -1.89 11.57 8.34
C ALA A 15 -0.60 11.07 7.65
N GLU A 16 -0.26 9.79 7.83
CA GLU A 16 0.89 9.16 7.17
C GLU A 16 0.71 9.09 5.64
N LEU A 17 -0.47 8.67 5.17
CA LEU A 17 -0.77 8.60 3.74
C LEU A 17 -0.74 9.99 3.09
N ALA A 18 -1.25 11.03 3.75
CA ALA A 18 -1.15 12.41 3.28
C ALA A 18 0.31 12.89 3.20
N HIS A 19 1.14 12.51 4.19
CA HIS A 19 2.57 12.79 4.16
C HIS A 19 3.25 12.13 2.95
N LEU A 20 3.00 10.84 2.73
CA LEU A 20 3.55 10.10 1.59
C LEU A 20 3.04 10.65 0.26
N ASN A 21 1.75 10.98 0.14
CA ASN A 21 1.17 11.60 -1.06
C ASN A 21 1.93 12.88 -1.42
N GLY A 22 2.18 13.76 -0.44
CA GLY A 22 2.95 14.99 -0.64
C GLY A 22 4.33 14.74 -1.25
N GLN A 23 5.05 13.72 -0.77
CA GLN A 23 6.37 13.34 -1.30
C GLN A 23 6.31 12.79 -2.74
N HIS A 24 5.22 12.10 -3.10
CA HIS A 24 5.05 11.44 -4.39
C HIS A 24 4.39 12.35 -5.44
N LYS A 25 3.72 13.43 -5.00
CA LYS A 25 3.05 14.40 -5.86
C LYS A 25 4.01 15.08 -6.84
N GLU A 26 5.11 15.60 -6.33
CA GLU A 26 6.10 16.34 -7.13
C GLU A 26 6.88 15.46 -8.12
N ARG A 27 6.85 14.13 -7.91
CA ARG A 27 7.56 13.16 -8.75
C ARG A 27 6.79 12.77 -10.02
N GLY A 28 5.50 13.12 -10.10
CA GLY A 28 4.66 12.82 -11.27
C GLY A 28 4.64 11.34 -11.66
N ILE A 29 4.66 10.44 -10.67
CA ILE A 29 4.74 9.00 -10.91
C ILE A 29 3.43 8.51 -11.54
N PRO A 30 3.47 7.88 -12.73
CA PRO A 30 2.27 7.34 -13.36
C PRO A 30 1.54 6.31 -12.49
N SER A 31 0.20 6.38 -12.45
CA SER A 31 -0.63 5.52 -11.58
C SER A 31 -0.40 4.02 -11.83
N ASN A 32 -0.12 3.61 -13.07
CA ASN A 32 0.16 2.22 -13.42
C ASN A 32 1.42 1.64 -12.75
N TYR A 33 2.36 2.48 -12.30
CA TYR A 33 3.55 2.00 -11.58
C TYR A 33 3.20 1.54 -10.16
N TYR A 34 2.18 2.13 -9.54
CA TYR A 34 1.67 1.65 -8.25
C TYR A 34 1.00 0.28 -8.39
N ASP A 35 0.28 0.03 -9.50
CA ASP A 35 -0.30 -1.29 -9.77
C ASP A 35 0.78 -2.36 -9.97
N VAL A 36 1.90 -2.01 -10.62
CA VAL A 36 3.07 -2.90 -10.73
C VAL A 36 3.68 -3.17 -9.35
N PHE A 37 3.78 -2.14 -8.51
CA PHE A 37 4.31 -2.29 -7.15
C PHE A 37 3.45 -3.22 -6.29
N ILE A 38 2.11 -3.09 -6.32
CA ILE A 38 1.20 -3.99 -5.61
C ILE A 38 1.38 -5.43 -6.09
N ARG A 39 1.44 -5.65 -7.42
CA ARG A 39 1.67 -7.01 -7.95
C ARG A 39 2.98 -7.62 -7.48
N ALA A 40 4.04 -6.83 -7.35
CA ALA A 40 5.31 -7.30 -6.78
C ALA A 40 5.17 -7.66 -5.30
N LEU A 41 4.45 -6.86 -4.52
CA LEU A 41 4.17 -7.14 -3.11
C LEU A 41 3.39 -8.45 -2.94
N HIS A 42 2.34 -8.64 -3.75
CA HIS A 42 1.53 -9.86 -3.77
C HIS A 42 2.25 -11.09 -4.31
N ALA A 43 3.37 -10.94 -5.02
CA ALA A 43 4.21 -12.07 -5.39
C ALA A 43 5.16 -12.47 -4.25
N VAL A 44 5.73 -11.49 -3.56
CA VAL A 44 6.81 -11.71 -2.57
C VAL A 44 6.27 -12.10 -1.20
N VAL A 45 5.21 -11.45 -0.72
CA VAL A 45 4.69 -11.71 0.63
C VAL A 45 4.16 -13.14 0.79
N PRO A 46 3.35 -13.70 -0.14
CA PRO A 46 2.91 -15.08 -0.03
C PRO A 46 4.07 -16.06 -0.17
N ALA A 47 5.04 -15.77 -1.04
CA ALA A 47 6.23 -16.61 -1.19
C ALA A 47 7.05 -16.69 0.11
N ALA A 48 7.10 -15.59 0.88
CA ALA A 48 7.77 -15.55 2.18
C ALA A 48 6.97 -16.25 3.30
N LEU A 49 5.63 -16.16 3.29
CA LEU A 49 4.75 -16.74 4.31
C LEU A 49 4.35 -18.21 4.03
N GLY A 50 4.49 -18.67 2.79
CA GLY A 50 4.10 -20.01 2.36
C GLY A 50 2.59 -20.16 2.17
N ARG A 51 1.93 -20.90 3.07
CA ARG A 51 0.52 -21.32 2.87
C ARG A 51 -0.52 -20.38 3.48
N CYS A 52 -0.15 -19.65 4.53
CA CYS A 52 -1.08 -18.84 5.30
C CYS A 52 -1.03 -17.39 4.81
N PHE A 53 -1.58 -17.14 3.62
CA PHE A 53 -1.73 -15.82 3.05
C PHE A 53 -3.18 -15.61 2.58
N ASP A 54 -3.79 -14.52 3.03
CA ASP A 54 -5.14 -14.13 2.63
C ASP A 54 -5.03 -13.09 1.49
N HIS A 55 -5.15 -13.57 0.25
CA HIS A 55 -5.11 -12.72 -0.93
C HIS A 55 -6.17 -11.60 -0.89
N PRO A 56 -7.47 -11.91 -0.70
CA PRO A 56 -8.50 -10.87 -0.60
C PRO A 56 -8.22 -9.78 0.44
N ALA A 57 -7.73 -10.16 1.63
CA ALA A 57 -7.42 -9.18 2.67
C ALA A 57 -6.23 -8.28 2.29
N TRP A 58 -5.18 -8.86 1.70
CA TRP A 58 -4.02 -8.09 1.24
C TRP A 58 -4.34 -7.18 0.06
N ASP A 59 -5.18 -7.63 -0.87
CA ASP A 59 -5.70 -6.80 -1.97
C ASP A 59 -6.40 -5.57 -1.39
N ALA A 60 -7.41 -5.79 -0.54
CA ALA A 60 -8.21 -4.71 0.06
C ALA A 60 -7.36 -3.70 0.86
N CYS A 61 -6.47 -4.17 1.72
CA CYS A 61 -5.64 -3.28 2.55
C CYS A 61 -4.55 -2.57 1.75
N SER A 62 -3.94 -3.24 0.75
CA SER A 62 -2.94 -2.60 -0.10
C SER A 62 -3.55 -1.52 -1.01
N ASP A 63 -4.80 -1.71 -1.44
CA ASP A 63 -5.56 -0.72 -2.21
C ASP A 63 -5.82 0.55 -1.41
N VAL A 64 -6.17 0.44 -0.12
CA VAL A 64 -6.33 1.60 0.78
C VAL A 64 -5.03 2.41 0.85
N ILE A 65 -3.90 1.74 1.08
CA ILE A 65 -2.60 2.40 1.21
C ILE A 65 -2.21 3.09 -0.10
N ILE A 66 -2.33 2.38 -1.22
CA ILE A 66 -1.90 2.91 -2.53
C ILE A 66 -2.84 4.00 -3.01
N ALA A 67 -4.15 3.90 -2.75
CA ALA A 67 -5.10 4.99 -3.01
C ALA A 67 -4.76 6.27 -2.25
N GLY A 68 -4.26 6.17 -1.01
CA GLY A 68 -3.81 7.33 -0.25
C GLY A 68 -2.53 7.98 -0.80
N ILE A 69 -1.63 7.20 -1.42
CA ILE A 69 -0.33 7.69 -1.92
C ILE A 69 -0.42 8.20 -3.36
N ARG A 70 -1.17 7.51 -4.23
CA ARG A 70 -1.24 7.84 -5.66
C ARG A 70 -2.04 9.13 -5.91
N GLN A 71 -1.71 9.82 -7.01
CA GLN A 71 -2.32 11.08 -7.43
C GLN A 71 -3.62 10.84 -8.18
#